data_AF-A0A967NF25-F1
#
_entry.id   AF-A0A967NF25-F1
#
_cell.length_a   1.000
_cell.length_b   1.000
_cell.length_c   1.000
_cell.angle_alpha   90.00
_cell.angle_beta   90.00
_cell.angle_gamma   90.00
#
_symmetry.space_group_name_H-M   'P 1'
#
loop_
_entity.id
_entity.type
_entity.pdbx_description
1 polymer ?
#
loop_
_entity_poly.entity_id
_entity_poly.type
_entity_poly.pdbx_seq_one_letter_code
_entity_poly.pdbx_strand_id
1 'polypeptide(L)' 'VRYKLVAEAVREYVSDRTRVIAIIDPLNPLGSAYTEDEIEALCTLAEERGIHVVHDCTYRDFAGGRHCP' A
#
# COMPACT_ATOMS: atom_id res chain seq x y z
N VAL A 1 -2.85 -12.49 0.31
CA VAL A 1 -3.85 -12.66 -0.78
C VAL A 1 -5.32 -12.64 -0.30
N ARG A 2 -5.65 -12.30 0.95
CA ARG A 2 -6.94 -11.63 1.23
C ARG A 2 -6.60 -10.43 2.11
N TYR A 3 -7.26 -9.31 1.91
CA TYR A 3 -7.21 -8.13 2.78
C TYR A 3 -6.06 -7.12 2.62
N LYS A 4 -5.03 -7.37 1.79
CA LYS A 4 -4.11 -6.30 1.36
C LYS A 4 -4.72 -5.54 0.18
N LEU A 5 -4.62 -4.22 0.19
CA LEU A 5 -4.94 -3.40 -0.97
C LEU A 5 -3.86 -3.62 -2.04
N VAL A 6 -4.26 -4.03 -3.24
CA VAL A 6 -3.35 -4.24 -4.39
C VAL A 6 -3.64 -3.22 -5.48
N ALA A 7 -2.64 -2.93 -6.32
CA ALA A 7 -2.74 -1.89 -7.35
C ALA A 7 -3.91 -2.13 -8.32
N GLU A 8 -4.22 -3.39 -8.65
CA GLU A 8 -5.36 -3.75 -9.51
C GLU A 8 -6.70 -3.31 -8.89
N ALA A 9 -6.88 -3.55 -7.59
CA ALA A 9 -8.07 -3.11 -6.88
C ALA A 9 -8.15 -1.58 -6.84
N VAL A 10 -7.02 -0.90 -6.66
CA VAL A 10 -6.98 0.56 -6.72
C VAL A 10 -7.39 1.05 -8.12
N ARG A 11 -6.88 0.46 -9.20
CA ARG A 11 -7.23 0.83 -10.60
C ARG A 11 -8.73 0.75 -10.89
N GLU A 12 -9.45 -0.19 -10.27
CA GLU A 12 -10.90 -0.36 -10.45
C GLU A 12 -11.73 0.75 -9.78
N TYR A 13 -11.27 1.29 -8.65
CA TYR A 13 -12.04 2.22 -7.82
C TYR A 13 -11.54 3.67 -7.81
N VAL A 14 -10.35 3.95 -8.37
CA VAL A 14 -9.86 5.33 -8.49
C VAL A 14 -10.71 6.17 -9.45
N SER A 15 -10.83 7.45 -9.15
CA SER A 15 -11.48 8.44 -10.02
C SER A 15 -10.67 9.75 -10.01
N ASP A 16 -11.07 10.72 -10.82
CA ASP A 16 -10.46 12.07 -10.84
C ASP A 16 -10.58 12.82 -9.50
N ARG A 17 -11.42 12.31 -8.58
CA ARG A 17 -11.57 12.82 -7.22
C ARG A 17 -10.65 12.15 -6.21
N THR A 18 -10.02 11.03 -6.55
CA THR A 18 -9.12 10.32 -5.64
C THR A 18 -7.80 11.09 -5.51
N ARG A 19 -7.38 11.34 -4.26
CA ARG A 19 -6.17 12.13 -3.96
C ARG A 19 -5.13 11.40 -3.13
N VAL A 20 -5.53 10.34 -2.42
CA VAL A 20 -4.66 9.60 -1.51
C VAL A 20 -4.94 8.09 -1.61
N ILE A 21 -3.88 7.30 -1.64
CA ILE A 21 -3.87 5.87 -1.32
C ILE A 21 -3.23 5.73 0.06
N ALA A 22 -3.94 5.16 1.03
CA ALA A 22 -3.42 4.93 2.37
C ALA A 22 -3.29 3.43 2.63
N ILE A 23 -2.10 3.00 3.02
CA ILE A 23 -1.82 1.61 3.39
C ILE A 23 -1.23 1.56 4.80
N ILE A 24 -1.44 0.44 5.48
CA ILE A 24 -0.83 0.15 6.78
C ILE A 24 0.04 -1.08 6.58
N ASP A 25 1.31 -0.97 6.96
CA ASP A 25 2.30 -2.02 6.74
C ASP A 25 3.28 -2.12 7.91
N PRO A 26 3.30 -3.24 8.67
CA PRO A 26 2.38 -4.38 8.59
C PRO A 26 0.89 -4.04 8.82
N LEU A 27 0.01 -4.69 8.06
CA LEU A 27 -1.44 -4.44 8.05
C LEU A 27 -2.11 -4.76 9.40
N ASN A 28 -2.82 -3.80 9.99
CA ASN A 28 -3.72 -4.02 11.13
C ASN A 28 -5.09 -4.51 10.64
N PRO A 29 -5.69 -5.61 11.19
CA PRO A 29 -5.27 -6.43 12.34
C PRO A 29 -4.48 -7.70 12.01
N LEU A 30 -4.15 -7.92 10.75
CA LEU A 30 -3.67 -9.22 10.28
C LEU A 30 -2.15 -9.44 10.39
N GLY A 31 -1.39 -8.38 10.67
CA GLY A 31 0.07 -8.38 10.72
C GLY A 31 0.76 -8.74 9.40
N SER A 32 0.02 -8.80 8.30
CA SER A 32 0.55 -9.16 6.98
C SER A 32 1.32 -7.98 6.41
N ALA A 33 2.58 -8.22 5.99
CA ALA A 33 3.42 -7.21 5.39
C ALA A 33 3.25 -7.17 3.86
N TYR A 34 3.54 -6.01 3.29
CA TYR A 34 3.68 -5.82 1.86
C TYR A 34 5.06 -6.28 1.37
N THR A 35 5.13 -6.83 0.15
CA THR A 35 6.39 -7.05 -0.55
C THR A 35 6.81 -5.77 -1.27
N GLU A 36 8.09 -5.64 -1.59
CA GLU A 36 8.63 -4.51 -2.37
C GLU A 36 7.85 -4.30 -3.68
N ASP A 37 7.65 -5.38 -4.46
CA ASP A 37 6.86 -5.34 -5.71
C ASP A 37 5.42 -4.82 -5.52
N GLU A 38 4.78 -5.11 -4.38
CA GLU A 38 3.42 -4.64 -4.12
C GLU A 38 3.40 -3.14 -3.77
N ILE A 39 4.42 -2.66 -3.04
CA ILE A 39 4.60 -1.23 -2.75
C ILE A 39 4.93 -0.48 -4.04
N GLU A 40 5.85 -0.99 -4.85
CA GLU A 40 6.24 -0.39 -6.13
C GLU A 40 5.04 -0.28 -7.09
N ALA A 41 4.20 -1.31 -7.17
CA ALA A 41 3.00 -1.29 -8.00
C ALA A 41 2.00 -0.19 -7.55
N LEU A 42 1.85 0.02 -6.24
CA LEU A 42 1.00 1.09 -5.69
C LEU A 42 1.59 2.48 -5.97
N CYS A 43 2.90 2.65 -5.78
CA CYS A 43 3.61 3.90 -6.06
C CYS A 43 3.55 4.27 -7.54
N THR A 44 3.79 3.32 -8.44
CA THR A 44 3.71 3.51 -9.89
C THR A 44 2.32 4.01 -10.30
N LEU A 45 1.26 3.37 -9.78
CA LEU A 45 -0.11 3.80 -10.03
C LEU A 45 -0.41 5.20 -9.47
N ALA A 46 0.12 5.52 -8.29
CA ALA A 46 -0.02 6.84 -7.69
C ALA A 46 0.63 7.93 -8.56
N GLU A 47 1.85 7.67 -9.05
CA GLU A 47 2.56 8.57 -9.96
C GLU A 47 1.80 8.79 -11.27
N GLU A 48 1.32 7.72 -11.91
CA GLU A 48 0.50 7.78 -13.14
C GLU A 48 -0.74 8.67 -12.99
N ARG A 49 -1.28 8.77 -11.77
CA ARG A 49 -2.57 9.44 -11.48
C ARG A 49 -2.43 10.74 -10.69
N GLY A 50 -1.21 11.13 -10.30
CA GLY A 50 -0.99 12.29 -9.42
C GLY A 50 -1.66 12.14 -8.06
N ILE A 51 -1.63 10.93 -7.49
CA ILE A 51 -2.19 10.57 -6.18
C ILE A 51 -1.03 10.46 -5.17
N HIS A 52 -1.24 10.89 -3.93
CA HIS A 52 -0.27 10.68 -2.86
C HIS A 52 -0.40 9.29 -2.24
N VAL A 53 0.72 8.68 -1.87
CA VAL A 53 0.73 7.45 -1.06
C VAL A 53 1.06 7.80 0.38
N VAL A 54 0.24 7.36 1.32
CA VAL A 54 0.51 7.39 2.76
C VAL A 54 0.81 5.97 3.20
N HIS A 55 2.07 5.72 3.54
CA HIS A 55 2.55 4.44 4.04
C HIS A 55 2.66 4.50 5.56
N ASP A 56 1.67 3.96 6.25
CA ASP A 56 1.67 3.88 7.71
C ASP A 56 2.54 2.69 8.15
N CYS A 57 3.78 3.01 8.53
CA CYS A 57 4.79 2.04 8.98
C CYS A 57 4.85 1.91 10.51
N THR A 58 3.73 2.13 11.22
CA THR A 58 3.68 2.09 12.69
C THR A 58 4.23 0.78 13.27
N TYR A 59 3.98 -0.36 12.61
CA TYR A 59 4.37 -1.68 13.12
C TYR A 59 5.66 -2.24 12.50
N ARG A 60 6.44 -1.44 11.76
CA ARG A 60 7.62 -1.91 11.01
C ARG A 60 8.64 -2.68 11.87
N ASP A 61 8.82 -2.27 13.12
CA ASP A 61 9.79 -2.87 14.04
C ASP A 61 9.40 -4.32 14.43
N PHE A 62 8.12 -4.68 14.27
CA PHE A 62 7.60 -6.02 14.53
C PHE A 62 7.57 -6.90 13.27
N ALA A 63 7.95 -6.37 12.10
CA ALA A 63 7.83 -7.07 10.82
C ALA A 63 8.88 -8.18 10.60
N GLY A 64 9.89 -8.29 11.47
CA GLY A 64 10.92 -9.34 11.39
C GLY A 64 11.70 -9.36 10.06
N GLY A 65 11.98 -8.17 9.50
CA GLY A 65 12.68 -8.01 8.22
C GLY A 65 11.81 -8.16 6.97
N ARG A 66 10.48 -8.29 7.10
CA ARG A 66 9.54 -8.40 5.97
C ARG A 66 8.90 -7.06 5.56
N HIS A 67 9.37 -5.95 6.11
CA HIS A 67 8.90 -4.61 5.75
C HIS A 67 9.86 -4.00 4.72
N CYS A 68 9.30 -3.48 3.63
CA CYS A 68 10.03 -2.63 2.70
C CYS A 68 9.93 -1.18 3.19
N PRO A 69 11.07 -0.50 3.44
CA PRO A 69 11.08 0.91 3.83
C PRO A 69 10.62 1.85 2.72
#